data_AF-A0A7Y3ZXQ4-F1
#
_entry.id   AF-A0A7Y3ZXQ4-F1
#
_cell.length_a   1.000
_cell.length_b   1.000
_cell.length_c   1.000
_cell.angle_alpha   90.00
_cell.angle_beta   90.00
_cell.angle_gamma   90.00
#
_symmetry.space_group_name_H-M   'P 1'
#
loop_
_entity.id
_entity.type
_entity.pdbx_description
1 polymer ?
#
loop_
_entity_poly.entity_id
_entity_poly.type
_entity_poly.pdbx_seq_one_letter_code
_entity_poly.pdbx_strand_id
1 'polypeptide(L)'
;MHQLKKYGAIGGAIALALCWPLAVGQIGQNVIMDGVAHLNNESVKAEVVSYDRGYLSSEVTTRYTVQDPILAKELEQDGFPTEFVVNSHVTHGLLSLQAKSTLEDKERFPLALTTVTQLNGNTDYSLELANWHQSSEGDDAAMISVTSSTLKGHLTVLGEVSYDLSIPSIEIDFNSGEKMLISEVEGAGSGRKQDNFWLGEQEVSISDIKISDAQQSSLFAMEDAKYQFSSSLDDASSRIDSQHAVSISKLQMPEGKVENVELDLEFGGFDSSSFNHLISLYQNSPVLAPEDIQEAMPYVDTLFDKGFYLSLNKMTLTLGDNGEFNSVGKVTVPAGTSDITKNPTNLLPALTGDLDTFFSDGLVEQYPFIKQGVDEALVQEFIFQKEEGYQLKAQLKDGNIVFESGQKIPLIALLFPAVTQP
;
A
#
# COMPACT_ATOMS: atom_id res chain seq x y z
N MET A 1 -17.44 -9.93 -63.32
CA MET A 1 -16.36 -10.05 -62.30
C MET A 1 -16.64 -9.26 -61.02
N HIS A 2 -17.27 -8.08 -61.06
CA HIS A 2 -17.53 -7.28 -59.84
C HIS A 2 -18.51 -7.93 -58.85
N GLN A 3 -19.52 -8.65 -59.34
CA GLN A 3 -20.49 -9.36 -58.50
C GLN A 3 -19.92 -10.64 -57.87
N LEU A 4 -19.08 -11.41 -58.57
CA LEU A 4 -18.39 -12.57 -57.98
C LEU A 4 -17.41 -12.17 -56.88
N LYS A 5 -16.71 -11.04 -57.02
CA LYS A 5 -15.86 -10.48 -55.96
C LYS A 5 -16.69 -10.00 -54.75
N LYS A 6 -17.89 -9.45 -54.97
CA LYS A 6 -18.83 -9.09 -53.89
C LYS A 6 -19.39 -10.32 -53.18
N TYR A 7 -19.84 -11.35 -53.90
CA TYR A 7 -20.33 -12.59 -53.29
C TYR A 7 -19.22 -13.40 -52.62
N GLY A 8 -17.98 -13.37 -53.15
CA GLY A 8 -16.81 -13.95 -52.51
C GLY A 8 -16.36 -13.18 -51.26
N ALA A 9 -16.46 -11.85 -51.25
CA ALA A 9 -16.17 -11.03 -50.06
C ALA A 9 -17.26 -11.17 -48.98
N ILE A 10 -18.53 -11.27 -49.36
CA ILE A 10 -19.65 -11.51 -48.44
C ILE A 10 -19.58 -12.94 -47.89
N GLY A 11 -19.36 -13.95 -48.75
CA GLY A 11 -19.17 -15.33 -48.32
C GLY A 11 -17.91 -15.53 -47.47
N GLY A 12 -16.82 -14.80 -47.78
CA GLY A 12 -15.60 -14.77 -46.97
C GLY A 12 -15.77 -14.07 -45.63
N ALA A 13 -16.54 -12.97 -45.57
CA ALA A 13 -16.87 -12.28 -44.32
C ALA A 13 -17.81 -13.11 -43.44
N ILE A 14 -18.76 -13.85 -44.03
CA ILE A 14 -19.64 -14.79 -43.31
C ILE A 14 -18.82 -15.97 -42.79
N ALA A 15 -17.92 -16.54 -43.60
CA ALA A 15 -17.04 -17.63 -43.17
C ALA A 15 -16.08 -17.18 -42.06
N LEU A 16 -15.49 -15.98 -42.17
CA LEU A 16 -14.69 -15.40 -41.10
C LEU A 16 -15.53 -15.18 -39.84
N ALA A 17 -16.72 -14.59 -39.93
CA ALA A 17 -17.62 -14.39 -38.80
C ALA A 17 -18.07 -15.71 -38.14
N LEU A 18 -18.20 -16.80 -38.90
CA LEU A 18 -18.51 -18.14 -38.36
C LEU A 18 -17.27 -18.83 -37.76
N CYS A 19 -16.08 -18.60 -38.30
CA CYS A 19 -14.86 -19.16 -37.72
C CYS A 19 -14.27 -18.29 -36.60
N TRP A 20 -14.73 -17.05 -36.45
CA TRP A 20 -14.18 -16.08 -35.53
C TRP A 20 -14.40 -16.44 -34.05
N PRO A 21 -15.58 -16.88 -33.60
CA PRO A 21 -15.76 -17.35 -32.22
C PRO A 21 -14.87 -18.55 -31.88
N LEU A 22 -14.54 -19.40 -32.86
CA LEU A 22 -13.57 -20.49 -32.66
C LEU A 22 -12.15 -19.94 -32.46
N ALA A 23 -11.72 -18.95 -33.26
CA ALA A 23 -10.41 -18.32 -33.10
C ALA A 23 -10.30 -17.57 -31.77
N VAL A 24 -11.32 -16.79 -31.40
CA VAL A 24 -11.43 -16.09 -30.11
C VAL A 24 -11.45 -17.09 -28.95
N GLY A 25 -12.16 -18.22 -29.08
CA GLY A 25 -12.14 -19.30 -28.09
C GLY A 25 -10.78 -19.99 -27.94
N GLN A 26 -9.97 -20.08 -29.00
CA GLN A 26 -8.59 -20.59 -28.89
C GLN A 26 -7.69 -19.59 -28.17
N ILE A 27 -7.83 -18.30 -28.48
CA ILE A 27 -7.12 -17.23 -27.77
C ILE A 27 -7.51 -17.24 -26.29
N GLY A 28 -8.80 -17.37 -25.97
CA GLY A 28 -9.28 -17.45 -24.59
C GLY A 28 -8.76 -18.67 -23.85
N GLN A 29 -8.73 -19.83 -24.49
CA GLN A 29 -8.13 -21.04 -23.91
C GLN A 29 -6.65 -20.83 -23.59
N ASN A 30 -5.87 -20.24 -24.51
CA ASN A 30 -4.45 -19.96 -24.28
C ASN A 30 -4.26 -18.93 -23.16
N VAL A 31 -5.03 -17.83 -23.16
CA VAL A 31 -4.96 -16.78 -22.12
C VAL A 31 -5.25 -17.37 -20.73
N ILE A 32 -6.24 -18.27 -20.61
CA ILE A 32 -6.58 -18.91 -19.34
C ILE A 32 -5.49 -19.92 -18.93
N MET A 33 -5.01 -20.76 -19.85
CA MET A 33 -3.95 -21.74 -19.56
C MET A 33 -2.64 -21.04 -19.17
N ASP A 34 -2.23 -20.03 -19.93
CA ASP A 34 -1.03 -19.25 -19.65
C ASP A 34 -1.20 -18.45 -18.36
N GLY A 35 -2.34 -17.81 -18.14
CA GLY A 35 -2.63 -17.06 -16.91
C GLY A 35 -2.54 -17.94 -15.66
N VAL A 36 -3.18 -19.12 -15.67
CA VAL A 36 -3.10 -20.08 -14.56
C VAL A 36 -1.68 -20.60 -14.37
N ALA A 37 -0.93 -20.85 -15.44
CA ALA A 37 0.46 -21.28 -15.34
C ALA A 37 1.35 -20.23 -14.65
N HIS A 38 1.18 -18.95 -14.97
CA HIS A 38 1.95 -17.84 -14.39
C HIS A 38 1.58 -17.50 -12.93
N LEU A 39 0.45 -17.99 -12.43
CA LEU A 39 0.06 -17.83 -11.02
C LEU A 39 0.78 -18.80 -10.08
N ASN A 40 1.44 -19.83 -10.60
CA ASN A 40 2.20 -20.78 -9.78
C ASN A 40 3.46 -20.12 -9.23
N ASN A 41 3.59 -20.11 -7.90
CA ASN A 41 4.79 -19.66 -7.17
C ASN A 41 4.99 -20.53 -5.91
N GLU A 42 5.92 -20.15 -5.04
CA GLU A 42 6.23 -20.92 -3.82
C GLU A 42 5.07 -20.95 -2.80
N SER A 43 4.14 -19.99 -2.86
CA SER A 43 3.03 -19.83 -1.91
C SER A 43 1.70 -20.36 -2.45
N VAL A 44 1.50 -20.41 -3.77
CA VAL A 44 0.23 -20.79 -4.41
C VAL A 44 0.48 -21.68 -5.62
N LYS A 45 -0.28 -22.78 -5.70
CA LYS A 45 -0.39 -23.61 -6.89
C LYS A 45 -1.75 -23.38 -7.56
N ALA A 46 -1.74 -23.11 -8.85
CA ALA A 46 -2.92 -22.96 -9.68
C ALA A 46 -2.93 -24.00 -10.80
N GLU A 47 -4.05 -24.71 -10.96
CA GLU A 47 -4.23 -25.72 -12.00
C GLU A 47 -5.59 -25.63 -12.68
N VAL A 48 -5.63 -25.94 -13.97
CA VAL A 48 -6.89 -26.12 -14.71
C VAL A 48 -7.36 -27.56 -14.50
N VAL A 49 -8.46 -27.73 -13.78
CA VAL A 49 -9.05 -29.04 -13.48
C VAL A 49 -9.84 -29.56 -14.67
N SER A 50 -10.63 -28.69 -15.30
CA SER A 50 -11.40 -29.00 -16.49
C SER A 50 -11.54 -27.79 -17.40
N TYR A 51 -11.64 -28.04 -18.69
CA TYR A 51 -11.92 -27.03 -19.69
C TYR A 51 -12.84 -27.66 -20.75
N ASP A 52 -14.11 -27.28 -20.76
CA ASP A 52 -15.07 -27.68 -21.78
C ASP A 52 -15.29 -26.53 -22.77
N ARG A 53 -14.79 -26.72 -23.99
CA ARG A 53 -14.83 -25.69 -25.03
C ARG A 53 -16.05 -25.86 -25.91
N GLY A 54 -16.96 -24.91 -25.82
CA GLY A 54 -18.04 -24.71 -26.78
C GLY A 54 -17.68 -23.73 -27.91
N TYR A 55 -18.64 -23.52 -28.81
CA TYR A 55 -18.46 -22.66 -29.98
C TYR A 55 -18.53 -21.16 -29.62
N LEU A 56 -19.54 -20.75 -28.84
CA LEU A 56 -19.72 -19.36 -28.37
C LEU A 56 -19.36 -19.17 -26.89
N SER A 57 -19.08 -20.24 -26.16
CA SER A 57 -18.77 -20.19 -24.75
C SER A 57 -17.85 -21.33 -24.35
N SER A 58 -17.18 -21.22 -23.21
CA SER A 58 -16.42 -22.29 -22.58
C SER A 58 -16.75 -22.35 -21.09
N GLU A 59 -16.76 -23.54 -20.52
CA GLU A 59 -16.82 -23.74 -19.07
C GLU A 59 -15.43 -24.16 -18.59
N VAL A 60 -14.92 -23.50 -17.56
CA VAL A 60 -13.59 -23.77 -17.02
C VAL A 60 -13.67 -23.94 -15.52
N THR A 61 -13.06 -25.00 -15.00
CA THR A 61 -12.84 -25.17 -13.57
C THR A 61 -11.35 -25.06 -13.28
N THR A 62 -11.00 -24.13 -12.39
CA THR A 62 -9.62 -23.95 -11.89
C THR A 62 -9.57 -24.26 -10.40
N ARG A 63 -8.42 -24.73 -9.93
CA ARG A 63 -8.14 -24.98 -8.51
C ARG A 63 -6.91 -24.21 -8.09
N TYR A 64 -7.03 -23.52 -6.96
CA TYR A 64 -5.95 -22.81 -6.30
C TYR A 64 -5.68 -23.47 -4.95
N THR A 65 -4.45 -23.90 -4.71
CA THR A 65 -4.02 -24.55 -3.48
C THR A 65 -2.96 -23.69 -2.81
N VAL A 66 -3.16 -23.36 -1.55
CA VAL A 66 -2.15 -22.68 -0.72
C VAL A 66 -1.03 -23.67 -0.39
N GLN A 67 0.20 -23.34 -0.80
CA GLN A 67 1.39 -24.15 -0.57
C GLN A 67 2.21 -23.69 0.62
N ASP A 68 2.07 -22.41 1.01
CA ASP A 68 2.72 -21.88 2.20
C ASP A 68 2.19 -22.60 3.45
N PRO A 69 3.04 -23.34 4.19
CA PRO A 69 2.61 -24.12 5.34
C PRO A 69 2.14 -23.26 6.53
N ILE A 70 2.59 -22.01 6.64
CA ILE A 70 2.15 -21.09 7.68
C ILE A 70 0.73 -20.63 7.35
N LEU A 71 0.53 -20.09 6.15
CA LEU A 71 -0.78 -19.63 5.71
C LEU A 71 -1.82 -20.76 5.63
N ALA A 72 -1.42 -21.94 5.17
CA ALA A 72 -2.31 -23.10 5.13
C ALA A 72 -2.79 -23.49 6.54
N LYS A 73 -1.90 -23.45 7.53
CA LYS A 73 -2.24 -23.74 8.93
C LYS A 73 -3.17 -22.68 9.52
N GLU A 74 -2.95 -21.41 9.23
CA GLU A 74 -3.83 -20.31 9.67
C GLU A 74 -5.24 -20.47 9.08
N LEU A 75 -5.35 -20.74 7.79
CA LEU A 75 -6.64 -21.02 7.14
C LEU A 75 -7.38 -22.19 7.79
N GLU A 76 -6.67 -23.30 8.06
CA GLU A 76 -7.27 -24.45 8.74
C GLU A 76 -7.74 -24.14 10.17
N GLN A 77 -6.98 -23.32 10.91
CA GLN A 77 -7.34 -22.88 12.26
C GLN A 77 -8.59 -22.00 12.27
N ASP A 78 -8.73 -21.15 11.26
CA ASP A 78 -9.89 -20.28 11.06
C ASP A 78 -11.05 -21.00 10.33
N GLY A 79 -10.89 -22.31 10.08
CA GLY A 79 -11.88 -23.18 9.45
C GLY A 79 -12.06 -22.96 7.95
N PHE A 80 -11.22 -22.15 7.30
CA PHE A 80 -11.19 -21.96 5.84
C PHE A 80 -10.52 -23.14 5.13
N PRO A 81 -10.92 -23.43 3.87
CA PRO A 81 -10.22 -24.43 3.08
C PRO A 81 -8.86 -23.89 2.62
N THR A 82 -7.91 -24.80 2.44
CA THR A 82 -6.61 -24.51 1.80
C THR A 82 -6.64 -24.69 0.28
N GLU A 83 -7.77 -25.19 -0.24
CA GLU A 83 -8.06 -25.35 -1.67
C GLU A 83 -9.32 -24.58 -2.06
N PHE A 84 -9.22 -23.78 -3.12
CA PHE A 84 -10.32 -23.00 -3.67
C PHE A 84 -10.59 -23.44 -5.10
N VAL A 85 -11.80 -23.93 -5.35
CA VAL A 85 -12.25 -24.29 -6.70
C VAL A 85 -13.09 -23.14 -7.26
N VAL A 86 -12.71 -22.67 -8.45
CA VAL A 86 -13.37 -21.57 -9.15
C VAL A 86 -13.94 -22.09 -10.46
N ASN A 87 -15.24 -21.88 -10.65
CA ASN A 87 -15.95 -22.19 -11.88
C ASN A 87 -16.15 -20.91 -12.69
N SER A 88 -15.75 -20.94 -13.95
CA SER A 88 -15.74 -19.79 -14.85
C SER A 88 -16.55 -20.09 -16.11
N HIS A 89 -17.58 -19.30 -16.33
CA HIS A 89 -18.31 -19.28 -17.59
C HIS A 89 -17.73 -18.21 -18.51
N VAL A 90 -17.16 -18.63 -19.64
CA VAL A 90 -16.50 -17.74 -20.61
C VAL A 90 -17.38 -17.60 -21.83
N THR A 91 -17.71 -16.39 -22.25
CA THR A 91 -18.43 -16.08 -23.48
C THR A 91 -17.48 -15.51 -24.54
N HIS A 92 -17.51 -16.08 -25.74
CA HIS A 92 -16.72 -15.65 -26.90
C HIS A 92 -17.49 -14.57 -27.66
N GLY A 93 -17.12 -13.31 -27.45
CA GLY A 93 -17.63 -12.18 -28.22
C GLY A 93 -16.95 -12.04 -29.58
N LEU A 94 -17.46 -11.12 -30.40
CA LEU A 94 -16.83 -10.80 -31.69
C LEU A 94 -15.49 -10.08 -31.50
N LEU A 95 -15.30 -9.29 -30.44
CA LEU A 95 -14.07 -8.51 -30.23
C LEU A 95 -13.56 -8.59 -28.79
N SER A 96 -14.09 -9.52 -28.00
CA SER A 96 -13.75 -9.67 -26.58
C SER A 96 -14.07 -11.07 -26.07
N LEU A 97 -13.48 -11.39 -24.93
CA LEU A 97 -13.77 -12.54 -24.10
C LEU A 97 -14.33 -12.03 -22.78
N GLN A 98 -15.51 -12.49 -22.40
CA GLN A 98 -16.08 -12.18 -21.09
C GLN A 98 -16.04 -13.43 -20.23
N ALA A 99 -15.50 -13.37 -19.02
CA ALA A 99 -15.58 -14.47 -18.07
C ALA A 99 -16.30 -14.04 -16.80
N LYS A 100 -17.22 -14.87 -16.33
CA LYS A 100 -17.82 -14.76 -14.99
C LYS A 100 -17.39 -15.96 -14.16
N SER A 101 -16.65 -15.69 -13.10
CA SER A 101 -16.01 -16.67 -12.23
C SER A 101 -16.63 -16.61 -10.83
N THR A 102 -16.95 -17.76 -10.26
CA THR A 102 -17.48 -17.89 -8.90
C THR A 102 -16.84 -19.07 -8.19
N LEU A 103 -16.70 -18.98 -6.87
CA LEU A 103 -16.26 -20.12 -6.06
C LEU A 103 -17.30 -21.26 -6.09
N GLU A 104 -16.83 -22.50 -5.97
CA GLU A 104 -17.70 -23.66 -5.78
C GLU A 104 -18.50 -23.54 -4.47
N ASP A 105 -17.85 -23.10 -3.39
CA ASP A 105 -18.46 -22.83 -2.08
C ASP A 105 -18.92 -21.37 -1.93
N LYS A 106 -19.60 -20.83 -2.97
CA LYS A 106 -20.08 -19.44 -2.99
C LYS A 106 -21.11 -19.11 -1.90
N GLU A 107 -21.80 -20.10 -1.34
CA GLU A 107 -22.77 -19.87 -0.25
C GLU A 107 -22.04 -19.49 1.04
N ARG A 108 -20.82 -20.02 1.25
CA ARG A 108 -19.95 -19.65 2.35
C ARG A 108 -19.22 -18.33 2.08
N PHE A 109 -18.73 -18.12 0.86
CA PHE A 109 -18.02 -16.90 0.48
C PHE A 109 -18.51 -16.40 -0.88
N PRO A 110 -19.49 -15.46 -0.91
CA PRO A 110 -20.22 -15.09 -2.12
C PRO A 110 -19.44 -14.07 -2.97
N LEU A 111 -18.26 -14.49 -3.42
CA LEU A 111 -17.35 -13.73 -4.26
C LEU A 111 -17.54 -14.09 -5.74
N ALA A 112 -17.68 -13.07 -6.60
CA ALA A 112 -17.78 -13.23 -8.04
C ALA A 112 -16.81 -12.29 -8.75
N LEU A 113 -16.05 -12.82 -9.72
CA LEU A 113 -15.16 -12.04 -10.57
C LEU A 113 -15.73 -12.00 -11.99
N THR A 114 -15.93 -10.81 -12.54
CA THR A 114 -16.24 -10.61 -13.96
C THR A 114 -15.03 -9.98 -14.62
N THR A 115 -14.61 -10.53 -15.77
CA THR A 115 -13.55 -9.94 -16.61
C THR A 115 -14.04 -9.77 -18.03
N VAL A 116 -13.55 -8.73 -18.70
CA VAL A 116 -13.76 -8.48 -20.13
C VAL A 116 -12.42 -8.19 -20.77
N THR A 117 -11.85 -9.18 -21.45
CA THR A 117 -10.58 -9.07 -22.16
C THR A 117 -10.83 -8.73 -23.63
N GLN A 118 -10.30 -7.62 -24.09
CA GLN A 118 -10.36 -7.18 -25.48
C GLN A 118 -9.31 -7.90 -26.35
N LEU A 119 -9.45 -7.86 -27.68
CA LEU A 119 -8.48 -8.50 -28.59
C LEU A 119 -7.06 -7.94 -28.50
N ASN A 120 -6.88 -6.72 -27.99
CA ASN A 120 -5.57 -6.14 -27.74
C ASN A 120 -4.92 -6.65 -26.44
N GLY A 121 -5.63 -7.48 -25.67
CA GLY A 121 -5.19 -8.06 -24.40
C GLY A 121 -5.54 -7.24 -23.15
N ASN A 122 -6.05 -6.01 -23.30
CA ASN A 122 -6.47 -5.22 -22.16
C ASN A 122 -7.72 -5.83 -21.51
N THR A 123 -7.79 -5.79 -20.19
CA THR A 123 -8.83 -6.46 -19.42
C THR A 123 -9.46 -5.50 -18.42
N ASP A 124 -10.77 -5.30 -18.54
CA ASP A 124 -11.58 -4.71 -17.47
C ASP A 124 -11.96 -5.82 -16.48
N TYR A 125 -11.92 -5.54 -15.18
CA TYR A 125 -12.32 -6.48 -14.15
C TYR A 125 -13.27 -5.85 -13.12
N SER A 126 -14.14 -6.69 -12.55
CA SER A 126 -15.06 -6.34 -11.47
C SER A 126 -15.19 -7.54 -10.54
N LEU A 127 -14.62 -7.42 -9.35
CA LEU A 127 -14.76 -8.34 -8.25
C LEU A 127 -15.88 -7.82 -7.34
N GLU A 128 -16.88 -8.66 -7.09
CA GLU A 128 -18.06 -8.32 -6.29
C GLU A 128 -18.21 -9.35 -5.17
N LEU A 129 -18.25 -8.85 -3.93
CA LEU A 129 -18.63 -9.62 -2.76
C LEU A 129 -20.08 -9.27 -2.44
N ALA A 130 -20.98 -10.25 -2.41
CA ALA A 130 -22.32 -10.03 -1.86
C ALA A 130 -22.26 -9.90 -0.33
N ASN A 131 -23.38 -9.57 0.32
CA ASN A 131 -23.42 -9.54 1.78
C ASN A 131 -22.88 -10.86 2.35
N TRP A 132 -21.86 -10.76 3.19
CA TRP A 132 -21.16 -11.90 3.76
C TRP A 132 -21.23 -11.84 5.27
N HIS A 133 -21.56 -12.97 5.87
CA HIS A 133 -21.68 -13.11 7.32
C HIS A 133 -20.96 -14.39 7.74
N GLN A 134 -20.11 -14.28 8.75
CA GLN A 134 -19.38 -15.40 9.33
C GLN A 134 -19.46 -15.31 10.85
N SER A 135 -19.81 -16.41 11.50
CA SER A 135 -19.77 -16.55 12.95
C SER A 135 -18.71 -17.56 13.34
N SER A 136 -17.87 -17.24 14.33
CA SER A 136 -17.01 -18.22 14.99
C SER A 136 -17.71 -18.86 16.19
N GLU A 137 -17.18 -19.99 16.68
CA GLU A 137 -17.63 -20.67 17.89
C GLU A 137 -16.58 -20.53 19.01
N GLY A 138 -17.01 -20.39 20.26
CA GLY A 138 -16.11 -20.26 21.44
C GLY A 138 -16.45 -19.09 22.35
N ASP A 139 -15.70 -18.95 23.44
CA ASP A 139 -15.87 -17.84 24.40
C ASP A 139 -15.43 -16.49 23.81
N ASP A 140 -14.46 -16.49 22.88
CA ASP A 140 -13.98 -15.32 22.13
C ASP A 140 -14.66 -15.18 20.75
N ALA A 141 -15.82 -15.83 20.56
CA ALA A 141 -16.48 -15.82 19.27
C ALA A 141 -17.03 -14.44 18.90
N ALA A 142 -17.04 -14.17 17.59
CA ALA A 142 -17.55 -12.96 17.00
C ALA A 142 -18.36 -13.25 15.74
N MET A 143 -19.31 -12.37 15.44
CA MET A 143 -20.02 -12.33 14.17
C MET A 143 -19.44 -11.21 13.32
N ILE A 144 -18.89 -11.57 12.17
CA ILE A 144 -18.37 -10.65 11.17
C ILE A 144 -19.44 -10.50 10.09
N SER A 145 -19.77 -9.25 9.76
CA SER A 145 -20.70 -8.89 8.70
C SER A 145 -20.04 -7.89 7.76
N VAL A 146 -19.99 -8.22 6.47
CA VAL A 146 -19.48 -7.36 5.42
C VAL A 146 -20.61 -7.07 4.45
N THR A 147 -20.92 -5.79 4.26
CA THR A 147 -21.90 -5.38 3.25
C THR A 147 -21.35 -5.54 1.83
N SER A 148 -22.25 -5.65 0.85
CA SER A 148 -21.87 -5.85 -0.53
C SER A 148 -20.78 -4.87 -0.97
N SER A 149 -19.67 -5.42 -1.41
CA SER A 149 -18.42 -4.69 -1.71
C SER A 149 -17.99 -4.93 -3.15
N THR A 150 -17.26 -3.97 -3.72
CA THR A 150 -16.79 -4.06 -5.10
C THR A 150 -15.34 -3.60 -5.23
N LEU A 151 -14.58 -4.31 -6.06
CA LEU A 151 -13.27 -3.89 -6.54
C LEU A 151 -13.29 -3.97 -8.07
N LYS A 152 -13.19 -2.83 -8.73
CA LYS A 152 -13.23 -2.70 -10.19
C LYS A 152 -11.91 -2.14 -10.70
N GLY A 153 -11.62 -2.34 -11.97
CA GLY A 153 -10.38 -1.80 -12.51
C GLY A 153 -10.10 -2.19 -13.94
N HIS A 154 -8.93 -1.77 -14.41
CA HIS A 154 -8.43 -1.99 -15.75
C HIS A 154 -6.99 -2.49 -15.69
N LEU A 155 -6.64 -3.47 -16.51
CA LEU A 155 -5.29 -3.99 -16.69
C LEU A 155 -4.91 -3.88 -18.18
N THR A 156 -3.76 -3.28 -18.47
CA THR A 156 -3.21 -3.22 -19.83
C THR A 156 -2.17 -4.31 -20.06
N VAL A 157 -1.90 -4.63 -21.33
CA VAL A 157 -0.80 -5.53 -21.69
C VAL A 157 0.59 -5.00 -21.34
N LEU A 158 0.71 -3.70 -21.02
CA LEU A 158 1.94 -3.07 -20.57
C LEU A 158 2.14 -3.18 -19.04
N GLY A 159 1.19 -3.82 -18.33
CA GLY A 159 1.23 -3.97 -16.87
C GLY A 159 0.74 -2.74 -16.10
N GLU A 160 0.09 -1.80 -16.78
CA GLU A 160 -0.60 -0.69 -16.10
C GLU A 160 -1.91 -1.20 -15.52
N VAL A 161 -2.15 -0.90 -14.26
CA VAL A 161 -3.31 -1.29 -13.48
C VAL A 161 -3.97 -0.03 -12.94
N SER A 162 -5.29 0.06 -13.07
CA SER A 162 -6.11 0.96 -12.28
C SER A 162 -7.10 0.16 -11.46
N TYR A 163 -7.47 0.67 -10.28
CA TYR A 163 -8.49 0.05 -9.44
C TYR A 163 -9.32 1.08 -8.69
N ASP A 164 -10.56 0.69 -8.38
CA ASP A 164 -11.53 1.38 -7.53
C ASP A 164 -12.15 0.33 -6.58
N LEU A 165 -11.90 0.47 -5.29
CA LEU A 165 -12.39 -0.35 -4.18
C LEU A 165 -13.49 0.41 -3.43
N SER A 166 -14.57 -0.28 -3.10
CA SER A 166 -15.63 0.22 -2.22
C SER A 166 -16.14 -0.90 -1.33
N ILE A 167 -15.98 -0.73 -0.01
CA ILE A 167 -16.51 -1.58 1.04
C ILE A 167 -17.37 -0.68 1.94
N PRO A 168 -18.71 -0.71 1.81
CA PRO A 168 -19.57 0.24 2.51
C PRO A 168 -19.53 0.11 4.03
N SER A 169 -19.41 -1.10 4.56
CA SER A 169 -19.39 -1.34 6.00
C SER A 169 -18.91 -2.75 6.35
N ILE A 170 -18.06 -2.82 7.38
CA ILE A 170 -17.66 -4.04 8.09
C ILE A 170 -18.11 -3.88 9.55
N GLU A 171 -18.90 -4.81 10.05
CA GLU A 171 -19.32 -4.88 11.46
C GLU A 171 -18.79 -6.17 12.08
N ILE A 172 -18.19 -6.07 13.27
CA ILE A 172 -17.76 -7.20 14.08
C ILE A 172 -18.45 -7.08 15.43
N ASP A 173 -19.30 -8.04 15.73
CA ASP A 173 -20.01 -8.18 17.00
C ASP A 173 -19.34 -9.26 17.83
N PHE A 174 -18.71 -8.88 18.95
CA PHE A 174 -18.10 -9.83 19.87
C PHE A 174 -19.16 -10.40 20.81
N ASN A 175 -19.07 -11.68 21.16
CA ASN A 175 -19.99 -12.32 22.11
C ASN A 175 -19.90 -11.71 23.52
N SER A 176 -18.77 -11.09 23.86
CA SER A 176 -18.56 -10.31 25.09
C SER A 176 -19.36 -8.99 25.13
N GLY A 177 -19.93 -8.57 23.99
CA GLY A 177 -20.85 -7.44 23.86
C GLY A 177 -20.23 -6.20 23.18
N GLU A 178 -18.90 -6.16 23.06
CA GLU A 178 -18.18 -5.15 22.29
C GLU A 178 -18.57 -5.21 20.81
N LYS A 179 -18.46 -4.05 20.16
CA LYS A 179 -18.72 -3.90 18.72
C LYS A 179 -17.60 -3.12 18.06
N MET A 180 -17.22 -3.54 16.86
CA MET A 180 -16.37 -2.77 15.95
C MET A 180 -17.15 -2.50 14.67
N LEU A 181 -17.20 -1.22 14.27
CA LEU A 181 -17.79 -0.78 13.01
C LEU A 181 -16.73 -0.03 12.22
N ILE A 182 -16.50 -0.46 10.98
CA ILE A 182 -15.71 0.25 9.98
C ILE A 182 -16.68 0.66 8.88
N SER A 183 -16.81 1.96 8.64
CA SER A 183 -17.70 2.52 7.62
C SER A 183 -16.89 3.03 6.44
N GLU A 184 -17.38 2.73 5.24
CA GLU A 184 -16.94 3.30 3.97
C GLU A 184 -15.42 3.23 3.79
N VAL A 185 -14.91 2.03 3.54
CA VAL A 185 -13.54 1.86 3.05
C VAL A 185 -13.56 2.04 1.55
N GLU A 186 -12.93 3.10 1.08
CA GLU A 186 -12.73 3.38 -0.33
C GLU A 186 -11.26 3.29 -0.67
N GLY A 187 -10.95 2.88 -1.89
CA GLY A 187 -9.60 2.92 -2.39
C GLY A 187 -9.58 3.15 -3.88
N ALA A 188 -8.63 3.92 -4.37
CA ALA A 188 -8.45 4.14 -5.78
C ALA A 188 -6.97 4.16 -6.10
N GLY A 189 -6.59 3.75 -7.30
CA GLY A 189 -5.19 3.83 -7.69
C GLY A 189 -4.99 3.59 -9.16
N SER A 190 -3.86 4.09 -9.66
CA SER A 190 -3.39 3.81 -11.01
C SER A 190 -1.87 3.79 -11.04
N GLY A 191 -1.30 2.84 -11.76
CA GLY A 191 0.14 2.72 -11.83
C GLY A 191 0.58 1.42 -12.46
N ARG A 192 1.87 1.13 -12.36
CA ARG A 192 2.46 -0.12 -12.84
C ARG A 192 3.57 -0.56 -11.91
N LYS A 193 3.76 -1.87 -11.82
CA LYS A 193 4.95 -2.43 -11.21
C LYS A 193 6.10 -2.38 -12.22
N GLN A 194 7.18 -1.69 -11.88
CA GLN A 194 8.43 -1.72 -12.63
C GLN A 194 9.54 -2.17 -11.69
N ASP A 195 10.14 -3.32 -11.99
CA ASP A 195 11.04 -4.03 -11.07
C ASP A 195 10.37 -4.26 -9.70
N ASN A 196 10.98 -3.83 -8.59
CA ASN A 196 10.38 -3.92 -7.25
C ASN A 196 9.57 -2.68 -6.84
N PHE A 197 9.37 -1.73 -7.75
CA PHE A 197 8.66 -0.48 -7.44
C PHE A 197 7.25 -0.47 -7.99
N TRP A 198 6.33 0.06 -7.19
CA TRP A 198 5.10 0.60 -7.73
C TRP A 198 5.34 2.05 -8.16
N LEU A 199 5.08 2.34 -9.44
CA LEU A 199 5.11 3.69 -10.01
C LEU A 199 3.67 4.11 -10.32
N GLY A 200 3.23 5.25 -9.78
CA GLY A 200 1.85 5.72 -9.90
C GLY A 200 1.31 6.25 -8.59
N GLU A 201 -0.01 6.28 -8.48
CA GLU A 201 -0.75 6.87 -7.37
C GLU A 201 -1.70 5.85 -6.76
N GLN A 202 -1.84 5.88 -5.43
CA GLN A 202 -2.80 5.09 -4.68
C GLN A 202 -3.39 5.94 -3.56
N GLU A 203 -4.66 5.74 -3.29
CA GLU A 203 -5.41 6.39 -2.24
C GLU A 203 -6.27 5.35 -1.55
N VAL A 204 -6.32 5.40 -0.23
CA VAL A 204 -7.23 4.61 0.60
C VAL A 204 -7.83 5.55 1.65
N SER A 205 -9.14 5.50 1.82
CA SER A 205 -9.86 6.26 2.84
C SER A 205 -10.82 5.39 3.63
N ILE A 206 -11.04 5.76 4.88
CA ILE A 206 -11.99 5.16 5.80
C ILE A 206 -12.76 6.31 6.45
N SER A 207 -14.08 6.38 6.24
CA SER A 207 -14.91 7.45 6.80
C SER A 207 -15.00 7.36 8.33
N ASP A 208 -15.26 6.16 8.88
CA ASP A 208 -15.34 5.96 10.32
C ASP A 208 -14.76 4.61 10.76
N ILE A 209 -14.05 4.61 11.89
CA ILE A 209 -13.84 3.42 12.71
C ILE A 209 -14.40 3.70 14.10
N LYS A 210 -15.26 2.83 14.63
CA LYS A 210 -15.84 2.93 15.96
C LYS A 210 -15.70 1.61 16.68
N ILE A 211 -15.15 1.64 17.90
CA ILE A 211 -15.10 0.50 18.81
C ILE A 211 -15.87 0.90 20.06
N SER A 212 -16.84 0.07 20.43
CA SER A 212 -17.71 0.30 21.59
C SER A 212 -17.65 -0.86 22.56
N ASP A 213 -17.77 -0.56 23.85
CA ASP A 213 -17.90 -1.57 24.90
C ASP A 213 -19.29 -2.25 24.89
N ALA A 214 -19.49 -3.23 25.78
CA ALA A 214 -20.77 -3.92 25.94
C ALA A 214 -21.94 -3.02 26.39
N GLN A 215 -21.66 -1.81 26.91
CA GLN A 215 -22.66 -0.79 27.26
C GLN A 215 -22.86 0.24 26.14
N GLN A 216 -22.22 0.04 24.97
CA GLN A 216 -22.21 0.95 23.83
C GLN A 216 -21.51 2.28 24.10
N SER A 217 -20.60 2.33 25.08
CA SER A 217 -19.70 3.47 25.27
C SER A 217 -18.54 3.38 24.28
N SER A 218 -18.18 4.50 23.65
CA SER A 218 -17.04 4.54 22.73
C SER A 218 -15.72 4.29 23.46
N LEU A 219 -15.02 3.24 23.06
CA LEU A 219 -13.64 2.94 23.47
C LEU A 219 -12.62 3.54 22.50
N PHE A 220 -13.01 3.71 21.24
CA PHE A 220 -12.19 4.32 20.21
C PHE A 220 -13.10 4.82 19.09
N ALA A 221 -12.84 6.03 18.61
CA ALA A 221 -13.43 6.49 17.35
C ALA A 221 -12.37 7.21 16.50
N MET A 222 -12.40 6.96 15.21
CA MET A 222 -11.59 7.64 14.20
C MET A 222 -12.52 8.10 13.08
N GLU A 223 -12.37 9.34 12.65
CA GLU A 223 -13.18 9.96 11.59
C GLU A 223 -12.25 10.46 10.48
N ASP A 224 -12.66 10.21 9.24
CA ASP A 224 -12.00 10.60 7.98
C ASP A 224 -10.50 10.30 7.96
N ALA A 225 -10.15 9.02 8.04
CA ALA A 225 -8.77 8.59 7.82
C ALA A 225 -8.50 8.44 6.32
N LYS A 226 -7.37 8.96 5.86
CA LYS A 226 -6.95 8.88 4.47
C LYS A 226 -5.45 8.64 4.38
N TYR A 227 -5.05 7.78 3.46
CA TYR A 227 -3.68 7.53 3.07
C TYR A 227 -3.55 7.74 1.57
N GLN A 228 -2.54 8.51 1.16
CA GLN A 228 -2.17 8.74 -0.22
C GLN A 228 -0.71 8.35 -0.43
N PHE A 229 -0.47 7.61 -1.49
CA PHE A 229 0.84 7.23 -1.96
C PHE A 229 1.02 7.72 -3.39
N SER A 230 2.16 8.32 -3.68
CA SER A 230 2.59 8.56 -5.05
C SER A 230 4.05 8.18 -5.23
N SER A 231 4.41 7.71 -6.42
CA SER A 231 5.78 7.36 -6.75
C SER A 231 6.03 7.57 -8.23
N SER A 232 7.23 8.08 -8.55
CA SER A 232 7.63 8.37 -9.91
C SER A 232 9.09 8.01 -10.16
N LEU A 233 9.41 7.77 -11.43
CA LEU A 233 10.76 7.54 -11.91
C LEU A 233 11.11 8.67 -12.88
N ASP A 234 12.16 9.41 -12.60
CA ASP A 234 12.79 10.30 -13.58
C ASP A 234 13.69 9.48 -14.49
N ASP A 235 13.23 9.23 -15.73
CA ASP A 235 13.98 8.47 -16.73
C ASP A 235 15.35 9.09 -17.08
N ALA A 236 15.48 10.42 -17.00
CA ALA A 236 16.72 11.11 -17.39
C ALA A 236 17.82 10.94 -16.34
N SER A 237 17.45 10.97 -15.06
CA SER A 237 18.39 10.84 -13.94
C SER A 237 18.41 9.44 -13.33
N SER A 238 17.48 8.56 -13.74
CA SER A 238 17.23 7.24 -13.17
C SER A 238 17.00 7.31 -11.64
N ARG A 239 16.20 8.29 -11.22
CA ARG A 239 15.89 8.54 -9.80
C ARG A 239 14.44 8.26 -9.48
N ILE A 240 14.22 7.71 -8.29
CA ILE A 240 12.89 7.42 -7.76
C ILE A 240 12.58 8.40 -6.64
N ASP A 241 11.37 8.94 -6.72
CA ASP A 241 10.76 9.75 -5.69
C ASP A 241 9.44 9.08 -5.26
N SER A 242 9.18 9.06 -3.96
CA SER A 242 7.91 8.57 -3.40
C SER A 242 7.42 9.46 -2.28
N GLN A 243 6.11 9.71 -2.26
CA GLN A 243 5.43 10.53 -1.25
C GLN A 243 4.36 9.69 -0.54
N HIS A 244 4.28 9.86 0.77
CA HIS A 244 3.33 9.22 1.66
C HIS A 244 2.62 10.30 2.47
N ALA A 245 1.33 10.50 2.23
CA ALA A 245 0.51 11.43 2.99
C ALA A 245 -0.55 10.67 3.78
N VAL A 246 -0.66 10.95 5.08
CA VAL A 246 -1.68 10.44 5.99
C VAL A 246 -2.45 11.62 6.53
N SER A 247 -3.78 11.56 6.55
CA SER A 247 -4.62 12.52 7.26
C SER A 247 -5.69 11.81 8.07
N ILE A 248 -5.98 12.31 9.27
CA ILE A 248 -7.08 11.85 10.12
C ILE A 248 -7.75 13.11 10.69
N SER A 249 -9.03 13.31 10.38
CA SER A 249 -9.78 14.49 10.88
C SER A 249 -9.87 14.46 12.40
N LYS A 250 -10.21 13.31 12.97
CA LYS A 250 -10.42 13.18 14.41
C LYS A 250 -10.15 11.77 14.90
N LEU A 251 -9.54 11.70 16.07
CA LEU A 251 -9.31 10.50 16.84
C LEU A 251 -9.76 10.75 18.28
N GLN A 252 -10.59 9.86 18.81
CA GLN A 252 -11.12 9.91 20.17
C GLN A 252 -10.76 8.61 20.89
N MET A 253 -10.10 8.74 22.03
CA MET A 253 -9.84 7.67 23.00
C MET A 253 -10.40 8.07 24.38
N PRO A 254 -10.47 7.18 25.37
CA PRO A 254 -10.86 7.52 26.74
C PRO A 254 -9.92 8.56 27.37
N GLU A 255 -8.65 8.57 26.98
CA GLU A 255 -7.61 9.46 27.50
C GLU A 255 -7.65 10.87 26.89
N GLY A 256 -8.33 11.06 25.75
CA GLY A 256 -8.39 12.36 25.09
C GLY A 256 -8.78 12.29 23.61
N LYS A 257 -8.73 13.46 22.97
CA LYS A 257 -8.98 13.62 21.54
C LYS A 257 -7.77 14.24 20.83
N VAL A 258 -7.56 13.83 19.59
CA VAL A 258 -6.60 14.40 18.65
C VAL A 258 -7.35 14.76 17.38
N GLU A 259 -7.15 15.96 16.87
CA GLU A 259 -7.82 16.47 15.67
C GLU A 259 -6.77 16.92 14.64
N ASN A 260 -7.16 16.97 13.36
CA ASN A 260 -6.35 17.49 12.25
C ASN A 260 -4.94 16.87 12.16
N VAL A 261 -4.85 15.54 12.32
CA VAL A 261 -3.60 14.83 12.14
C VAL A 261 -3.27 14.82 10.66
N GLU A 262 -2.16 15.40 10.27
CA GLU A 262 -1.62 15.30 8.91
C GLU A 262 -0.14 14.96 8.98
N LEU A 263 0.31 14.04 8.14
CA LEU A 263 1.70 13.64 7.98
C LEU A 263 1.99 13.49 6.49
N ASP A 264 2.91 14.26 5.95
CA ASP A 264 3.37 14.22 4.56
C ASP A 264 4.88 13.99 4.55
N LEU A 265 5.27 12.78 4.14
CA LEU A 265 6.64 12.31 4.05
C LEU A 265 7.02 12.06 2.60
N GLU A 266 8.18 12.56 2.19
CA GLU A 266 8.72 12.38 0.85
C GLU A 266 10.13 11.79 0.92
N PHE A 267 10.35 10.73 0.16
CA PHE A 267 11.63 10.08 -0.05
C PHE A 267 12.02 10.35 -1.49
N GLY A 268 13.11 11.09 -1.71
CA GLY A 268 13.44 11.53 -3.06
C GLY A 268 14.90 11.39 -3.44
N GLY A 269 15.13 11.30 -4.75
CA GLY A 269 16.43 11.19 -5.36
C GLY A 269 17.08 9.82 -5.19
N PHE A 270 16.34 8.74 -4.94
CA PHE A 270 16.94 7.42 -4.80
C PHE A 270 17.43 6.89 -6.15
N ASP A 271 18.68 6.42 -6.23
CA ASP A 271 19.16 5.75 -7.43
C ASP A 271 18.36 4.46 -7.69
N SER A 272 17.64 4.40 -8.80
CA SER A 272 16.68 3.33 -9.06
C SER A 272 17.34 1.95 -9.06
N SER A 273 18.50 1.81 -9.72
CA SER A 273 19.20 0.53 -9.83
C SER A 273 19.73 0.05 -8.48
N SER A 274 20.35 0.94 -7.71
CA SER A 274 20.92 0.57 -6.40
C SER A 274 19.83 0.25 -5.40
N PHE A 275 18.79 1.07 -5.35
CA PHE A 275 17.67 0.85 -4.44
C PHE A 275 16.91 -0.44 -4.78
N ASN A 276 16.71 -0.74 -6.07
CA ASN A 276 16.04 -1.97 -6.50
C ASN A 276 16.79 -3.23 -6.06
N HIS A 277 18.12 -3.20 -6.16
CA HIS A 277 18.96 -4.32 -5.77
C HIS A 277 18.92 -4.54 -4.25
N LEU A 278 19.02 -3.45 -3.46
CA LEU A 278 18.92 -3.53 -2.00
C LEU A 278 17.56 -4.07 -1.53
N ILE A 279 16.46 -3.66 -2.17
CA ILE A 279 15.13 -4.21 -1.89
C ILE A 279 15.06 -5.70 -2.25
N SER A 280 15.62 -6.09 -3.40
CA SER A 280 15.65 -7.50 -3.82
C SER A 280 16.37 -8.38 -2.79
N LEU A 281 17.52 -7.92 -2.28
CA LEU A 281 18.27 -8.64 -1.25
C LEU A 281 17.45 -8.78 0.04
N TYR A 282 16.81 -7.70 0.48
CA TYR A 282 15.95 -7.72 1.67
C TYR A 282 14.76 -8.67 1.53
N GLN A 283 14.08 -8.67 0.38
CA GLN A 283 12.91 -9.51 0.15
C GLN A 283 13.24 -11.00 0.05
N ASN A 284 14.41 -11.33 -0.52
CA ASN A 284 14.82 -12.73 -0.73
C ASN A 284 15.60 -13.31 0.45
N SER A 285 16.03 -12.49 1.41
CA SER A 285 16.90 -12.90 2.52
C SER A 285 16.28 -12.46 3.86
N PRO A 286 15.39 -13.29 4.45
CA PRO A 286 14.74 -12.99 5.73
C PRO A 286 15.74 -12.75 6.88
N VAL A 287 16.94 -13.31 6.75
CA VAL A 287 18.10 -13.04 7.59
C VAL A 287 19.28 -12.75 6.66
N LEU A 288 19.86 -11.55 6.77
CA LEU A 288 21.01 -11.17 5.97
C LEU A 288 22.24 -11.99 6.38
N ALA A 289 22.68 -12.87 5.50
CA ALA A 289 23.93 -13.60 5.65
C ALA A 289 25.13 -12.67 5.37
N PRO A 290 26.35 -13.02 5.86
CA PRO A 290 27.55 -12.24 5.56
C PRO A 290 27.80 -12.02 4.07
N GLU A 291 27.38 -12.97 3.23
CA GLU A 291 27.45 -12.89 1.77
C GLU A 291 26.51 -11.81 1.20
N ASP A 292 25.27 -11.74 1.69
CA ASP A 292 24.28 -10.73 1.29
C ASP A 292 24.76 -9.32 1.67
N ILE A 293 25.41 -9.19 2.82
CA ILE A 293 26.00 -7.92 3.26
C ILE A 293 27.11 -7.49 2.30
N GLN A 294 27.98 -8.41 1.87
CA GLN A 294 29.04 -8.10 0.89
C GLN A 294 28.46 -7.72 -0.47
N GLU A 295 27.37 -8.37 -0.89
CA GLU A 295 26.67 -8.04 -2.13
C GLU A 295 26.00 -6.66 -2.06
N ALA A 296 25.45 -6.27 -0.91
CA ALA A 296 24.81 -4.98 -0.71
C ALA A 296 25.79 -3.80 -0.73
N MET A 297 27.04 -3.98 -0.30
CA MET A 297 28.03 -2.90 -0.14
C MET A 297 28.16 -1.94 -1.34
N PRO A 298 28.41 -2.40 -2.58
CA PRO A 298 28.56 -1.50 -3.73
C PRO A 298 27.29 -0.69 -4.02
N TYR A 299 26.10 -1.23 -3.74
CA TYR A 299 24.83 -0.55 -3.95
C TYR A 299 24.54 0.46 -2.85
N VAL A 300 24.94 0.17 -1.59
CA VAL A 300 24.96 1.17 -0.52
C VAL A 300 25.89 2.32 -0.90
N ASP A 301 27.14 2.04 -1.27
CA ASP A 301 28.08 3.09 -1.66
C ASP A 301 27.56 3.92 -2.85
N THR A 302 26.96 3.29 -3.86
CA THR A 302 26.37 4.00 -5.01
C THR A 302 25.20 4.87 -4.58
N LEU A 303 24.32 4.39 -3.70
CA LEU A 303 23.17 5.15 -3.22
C LEU A 303 23.60 6.43 -2.49
N PHE A 304 24.58 6.33 -1.59
CA PHE A 304 25.13 7.48 -0.87
C PHE A 304 25.95 8.41 -1.78
N ASP A 305 26.76 7.86 -2.69
CA ASP A 305 27.53 8.66 -3.65
C ASP A 305 26.61 9.47 -4.57
N LYS A 306 25.50 8.88 -5.00
CA LYS A 306 24.50 9.54 -5.83
C LYS A 306 23.63 10.52 -5.05
N GLY A 307 23.55 10.40 -3.73
CA GLY A 307 22.77 11.27 -2.85
C GLY A 307 21.26 11.04 -2.93
N PHE A 308 20.54 11.39 -1.87
CA PHE A 308 19.08 11.26 -1.72
C PHE A 308 18.60 12.16 -0.58
N TYR A 309 17.29 12.30 -0.40
CA TYR A 309 16.71 13.06 0.70
C TYR A 309 15.48 12.40 1.31
N LEU A 310 15.21 12.75 2.56
CA LEU A 310 13.98 12.53 3.28
C LEU A 310 13.42 13.90 3.67
N SER A 311 12.16 14.16 3.31
CA SER A 311 11.45 15.39 3.64
C SER A 311 10.23 15.06 4.49
N LEU A 312 10.07 15.76 5.60
CA LEU A 312 8.82 15.92 6.30
C LEU A 312 8.20 17.23 5.80
N ASN A 313 7.36 17.12 4.77
CA ASN A 313 6.72 18.27 4.14
C ASN A 313 5.65 18.89 5.04
N LYS A 314 4.99 18.06 5.86
CA LYS A 314 4.00 18.49 6.83
C LYS A 314 3.85 17.45 7.95
N MET A 315 3.87 17.88 9.21
CA MET A 315 3.35 17.12 10.34
C MET A 315 2.53 18.09 11.16
N THR A 316 1.21 17.91 11.23
CA THR A 316 0.32 18.76 12.02
C THR A 316 -0.61 17.91 12.86
N LEU A 317 -0.96 18.40 14.03
CA LEU A 317 -1.97 17.78 14.91
C LEU A 317 -2.42 18.78 15.98
N THR A 318 -3.65 18.59 16.45
CA THR A 318 -4.24 19.36 17.54
C THR A 318 -4.60 18.40 18.68
N LEU A 319 -3.90 18.50 19.82
CA LEU A 319 -4.27 17.79 21.05
C LEU A 319 -5.26 18.62 21.86
N GLY A 320 -6.32 17.96 22.34
CA GLY A 320 -7.34 18.65 23.14
C GLY A 320 -7.99 19.78 22.36
N ASP A 321 -8.28 20.89 23.02
CA ASP A 321 -8.98 22.01 22.38
C ASP A 321 -8.04 23.05 21.74
N ASN A 322 -6.81 23.21 22.26
CA ASN A 322 -5.90 24.31 21.89
C ASN A 322 -4.41 23.88 21.76
N GLY A 323 -4.12 22.57 21.75
CA GLY A 323 -2.76 22.03 21.76
C GLY A 323 -2.20 21.77 20.36
N GLU A 324 -1.88 22.82 19.61
CA GLU A 324 -1.35 22.70 18.24
C GLU A 324 0.12 22.30 18.21
N PHE A 325 0.46 21.41 17.29
CA PHE A 325 1.83 21.02 16.95
C PHE A 325 1.97 21.03 15.44
N ASN A 326 3.04 21.65 14.94
CA ASN A 326 3.39 21.68 13.52
C ASN A 326 4.88 21.40 13.36
N SER A 327 5.28 20.58 12.39
CA SER A 327 6.68 20.36 12.06
C SER A 327 6.88 20.17 10.57
N VAL A 328 7.96 20.74 10.06
CA VAL A 328 8.52 20.47 8.75
C VAL A 328 10.02 20.27 8.88
N GLY A 329 10.61 19.50 7.98
CA GLY A 329 12.06 19.34 7.98
C GLY A 329 12.54 18.53 6.81
N LYS A 330 13.83 18.62 6.53
CA LYS A 330 14.47 17.89 5.45
C LYS A 330 15.85 17.44 5.87
N VAL A 331 16.18 16.19 5.57
CA VAL A 331 17.52 15.63 5.69
C VAL A 331 17.97 15.17 4.31
N THR A 332 19.17 15.55 3.91
CA THR A 332 19.75 15.26 2.60
C THR A 332 21.13 14.64 2.77
N VAL A 333 21.34 13.53 2.06
CA VAL A 333 22.67 13.01 1.74
C VAL A 333 23.09 13.65 0.42
N PRO A 334 24.04 14.58 0.40
CA PRO A 334 24.47 15.23 -0.83
C PRO A 334 25.20 14.24 -1.74
N ALA A 335 25.11 14.46 -3.05
CA ALA A 335 25.91 13.73 -4.03
C ALA A 335 27.43 13.92 -3.77
N GLY A 336 28.21 12.87 -3.98
CA GLY A 336 29.63 12.78 -3.64
C GLY A 336 29.91 12.26 -2.23
N THR A 337 28.90 11.72 -1.51
CA THR A 337 29.11 11.04 -0.22
C THR A 337 29.60 9.61 -0.44
N SER A 338 30.85 9.47 -0.87
CA SER A 338 31.42 8.19 -1.33
C SER A 338 32.05 7.34 -0.22
N ASP A 339 32.25 6.04 -0.50
CA ASP A 339 32.98 5.07 0.33
C ASP A 339 32.45 4.94 1.78
N ILE A 340 31.13 5.05 1.95
CA ILE A 340 30.50 5.02 3.28
C ILE A 340 30.63 3.65 3.95
N THR A 341 30.65 2.57 3.16
CA THR A 341 30.85 1.21 3.68
C THR A 341 32.25 1.00 4.24
N LYS A 342 33.24 1.73 3.72
CA LYS A 342 34.64 1.69 4.18
C LYS A 342 34.91 2.67 5.32
N ASN A 343 34.27 3.84 5.29
CA ASN A 343 34.47 4.92 6.24
C ASN A 343 33.12 5.49 6.73
N PRO A 344 32.36 4.73 7.55
CA PRO A 344 31.02 5.14 8.00
C PRO A 344 31.03 6.43 8.83
N THR A 345 32.18 6.81 9.40
CA THR A 345 32.37 8.08 10.12
C THR A 345 32.16 9.33 9.27
N ASN A 346 32.24 9.20 7.93
CA ASN A 346 32.04 10.32 7.01
C ASN A 346 30.56 10.67 6.79
N LEU A 347 29.63 9.81 7.23
CA LEU A 347 28.21 10.04 7.01
C LEU A 347 27.70 11.26 7.76
N LEU A 348 27.84 11.27 9.09
CA LEU A 348 27.25 12.32 9.93
C LEU A 348 27.74 13.72 9.54
N PRO A 349 29.03 13.96 9.24
CA PRO A 349 29.50 15.26 8.76
C PRO A 349 28.93 15.67 7.40
N ALA A 350 28.61 14.71 6.53
CA ALA A 350 28.11 14.98 5.17
C ALA A 350 26.62 15.32 5.14
N LEU A 351 25.84 14.90 6.13
CA LEU A 351 24.41 15.18 6.19
C LEU A 351 24.15 16.68 6.27
N THR A 352 23.19 17.13 5.48
CA THR A 352 22.67 18.51 5.51
C THR A 352 21.17 18.50 5.71
N GLY A 353 20.62 19.54 6.32
CA GLY A 353 19.18 19.60 6.50
C GLY A 353 18.69 20.79 7.31
N ASP A 354 17.38 20.84 7.47
CA ASP A 354 16.67 21.84 8.25
C ASP A 354 15.49 21.20 8.99
N LEU A 355 15.13 21.81 10.12
CA LEU A 355 14.01 21.42 10.96
C LEU A 355 13.36 22.69 11.50
N ASP A 356 12.05 22.78 11.35
CA ASP A 356 11.21 23.85 11.86
C ASP A 356 10.01 23.22 12.56
N THR A 357 9.92 23.41 13.87
CA THR A 357 8.86 22.83 14.71
C THR A 357 8.25 23.91 15.58
N PHE A 358 6.92 23.97 15.58
CA PHE A 358 6.11 24.83 16.41
C PHE A 358 5.23 24.00 17.35
N PHE A 359 5.07 24.47 18.58
CA PHE A 359 4.07 23.95 19.51
C PHE A 359 3.42 25.09 20.29
N SER A 360 2.10 25.05 20.45
CA SER A 360 1.32 26.15 21.06
C SER A 360 1.53 26.24 22.57
N ASP A 361 1.23 27.40 23.15
CA ASP A 361 1.14 27.56 24.61
C ASP A 361 0.11 26.60 25.22
N GLY A 362 -1.02 26.41 24.53
CA GLY A 362 -2.08 25.48 24.96
C GLY A 362 -1.57 24.04 25.12
N LEU A 363 -0.65 23.59 24.26
CA LEU A 363 -0.04 22.27 24.39
C LEU A 363 0.82 22.17 25.66
N VAL A 364 1.64 23.17 25.93
CA VAL A 364 2.55 23.19 27.09
C VAL A 364 1.78 23.32 28.40
N GLU A 365 0.68 24.08 28.41
CA GLU A 365 -0.18 24.27 29.57
C GLU A 365 -1.00 23.02 29.90
N GLN A 366 -1.55 22.34 28.89
CA GLN A 366 -2.39 21.15 29.08
C GLN A 366 -1.59 19.91 29.46
N TYR A 367 -0.31 19.83 29.07
CA TYR A 367 0.53 18.66 29.25
C TYR A 367 1.80 18.99 30.07
N PRO A 368 1.72 18.98 31.42
CA PRO A 368 2.83 19.37 32.30
C PRO A 368 4.14 18.58 32.11
N PHE A 369 4.07 17.38 31.56
CA PHE A 369 5.27 16.57 31.27
C PHE A 369 6.12 17.19 30.14
N ILE A 370 5.51 17.95 29.22
CA ILE A 370 6.21 18.65 28.13
C ILE A 370 6.88 19.92 28.66
N LYS A 371 6.24 20.60 29.63
CA LYS A 371 6.69 21.88 30.18
C LYS A 371 8.13 21.85 30.67
N GLN A 372 8.54 20.80 31.38
CA GLN A 372 9.92 20.71 31.85
C GLN A 372 10.92 20.74 30.69
N GLY A 373 10.67 19.97 29.62
CA GLY A 373 11.53 19.95 28.44
C GLY A 373 11.55 21.30 27.71
N VAL A 374 10.42 22.01 27.68
CA VAL A 374 10.31 23.35 27.10
C VAL A 374 11.09 24.38 27.91
N ASP A 375 10.93 24.38 29.24
CA ASP A 375 11.66 25.28 30.14
C ASP A 375 13.18 25.07 30.01
N GLU A 376 13.63 23.81 29.97
CA GLU A 376 15.05 23.48 29.75
C GLU A 376 15.53 23.92 28.37
N ALA A 377 14.76 23.68 27.31
CA ALA A 377 15.12 24.08 25.95
C ALA A 377 15.15 25.61 25.75
N LEU A 378 14.31 26.36 26.47
CA LEU A 378 14.35 27.82 26.50
C LEU A 378 15.63 28.33 27.17
N VAL A 379 16.00 27.78 28.33
CA VAL A 379 17.22 28.15 29.06
C VAL A 379 18.47 27.83 28.23
N GLN A 380 18.45 26.72 27.50
CA GLN A 380 19.50 26.35 26.57
C GLN A 380 19.38 27.05 25.21
N GLU A 381 18.44 27.97 25.00
CA GLU A 381 18.26 28.71 23.74
C GLU A 381 18.12 27.80 22.50
N PHE A 382 17.57 26.60 22.67
CA PHE A 382 17.25 25.66 21.58
C PHE A 382 15.91 26.01 20.93
N ILE A 383 15.03 26.65 21.70
CA ILE A 383 13.71 27.12 21.25
C ILE A 383 13.51 28.58 21.65
N PHE A 384 12.60 29.25 20.97
CA PHE A 384 12.22 30.64 21.23
C PHE A 384 10.73 30.75 21.47
N GLN A 385 10.33 31.56 22.46
CA GLN A 385 8.94 31.91 22.66
C GLN A 385 8.47 32.91 21.59
N LYS A 386 7.29 32.67 21.02
CA LYS A 386 6.52 33.52 20.11
C LYS A 386 5.21 33.94 20.81
N GLU A 387 4.39 34.76 20.16
CA GLU A 387 3.14 35.26 20.77
C GLU A 387 2.12 34.16 21.11
N GLU A 388 2.13 33.04 20.38
CA GLU A 388 1.12 31.96 20.50
C GLU A 388 1.73 30.59 20.88
N GLY A 389 3.02 30.55 21.22
CA GLY A 389 3.70 29.30 21.57
C GLY A 389 5.21 29.37 21.43
N TYR A 390 5.83 28.26 21.07
CA TYR A 390 7.27 28.09 21.03
C TYR A 390 7.71 27.53 19.69
N GLN A 391 8.89 27.96 19.26
CA GLN A 391 9.46 27.65 17.96
C GLN A 391 10.86 27.09 18.11
N LEU A 392 11.09 25.92 17.52
CA LEU A 392 12.41 25.35 17.25
C LEU A 392 12.75 25.58 15.78
N LYS A 393 13.93 26.15 15.51
CA LYS A 393 14.51 26.18 14.17
C LYS A 393 15.96 25.72 14.26
N ALA A 394 16.29 24.71 13.47
CA ALA A 394 17.61 24.15 13.47
C ALA A 394 18.08 23.73 12.07
N GLN A 395 19.39 23.73 11.87
CA GLN A 395 20.04 23.25 10.65
C GLN A 395 20.96 22.10 10.98
N LEU A 396 20.89 21.02 10.20
CA LEU A 396 21.87 19.95 10.24
C LEU A 396 23.04 20.34 9.33
N LYS A 397 24.23 20.51 9.92
CA LYS A 397 25.44 20.88 9.19
C LYS A 397 26.71 20.43 9.92
N ASP A 398 27.66 19.89 9.16
CA ASP A 398 28.98 19.47 9.67
C ASP A 398 28.86 18.50 10.87
N GLY A 399 27.87 17.61 10.86
CA GLY A 399 27.61 16.63 11.93
C GLY A 399 27.00 17.23 13.21
N ASN A 400 26.51 18.46 13.15
CA ASN A 400 25.89 19.16 14.27
C ASN A 400 24.48 19.63 13.91
N ILE A 401 23.60 19.68 14.90
CA ILE A 401 22.38 20.47 14.87
C ILE A 401 22.74 21.87 15.35
N VAL A 402 22.52 22.87 14.50
CA VAL A 402 22.80 24.28 14.75
C VAL A 402 21.49 25.03 14.92
N PHE A 403 21.24 25.56 16.11
CA PHE A 403 20.03 26.31 16.44
C PHE A 403 20.14 27.77 16.01
N GLU A 404 19.03 28.50 15.91
CA GLU A 404 19.00 29.94 15.54
C GLU A 404 19.82 30.82 16.52
N SER A 405 19.95 30.40 17.79
CA SER A 405 20.84 31.04 18.79
C SER A 405 22.33 30.93 18.45
N GLY A 406 22.70 30.04 17.52
CA GLY A 406 24.09 29.67 17.22
C GLY A 406 24.63 28.54 18.10
N GLN A 407 23.85 28.05 19.06
CA GLN A 407 24.20 26.85 19.83
C GLN A 407 24.28 25.61 18.93
N LYS A 408 25.15 24.67 19.31
CA LYS A 408 25.43 23.47 18.52
C LYS A 408 25.37 22.23 19.38
N ILE A 409 24.62 21.22 18.93
CA ILE A 409 24.59 19.89 19.51
C ILE A 409 25.15 18.91 18.48
N PRO A 410 26.20 18.12 18.82
CA PRO A 410 26.66 17.04 17.96
C PRO A 410 25.53 16.03 17.71
N LEU A 411 25.26 15.69 16.44
CA LEU A 411 24.17 14.77 16.09
C LEU A 411 24.32 13.40 16.78
N ILE A 412 25.55 12.94 16.96
CA ILE A 412 25.86 11.68 17.66
C ILE A 412 25.37 11.65 19.12
N ALA A 413 25.30 12.81 19.79
CA ALA A 413 24.81 12.90 21.17
C ALA A 413 23.32 12.61 21.27
N LEU A 414 22.56 12.88 20.21
CA LEU A 414 21.12 12.62 20.12
C LEU A 414 20.81 11.17 19.74
N LEU A 415 21.73 10.50 19.04
CA LEU A 415 21.59 9.09 18.66
C LEU A 415 21.98 8.14 19.81
N PHE A 416 22.82 8.57 20.75
CA PHE A 416 23.31 7.72 21.84
C PHE A 416 22.21 7.13 22.75
N PRO A 417 21.19 7.90 23.17
CA PRO A 417 20.08 7.36 23.96
C PRO A 417 19.25 6.33 23.19
N ALA A 418 19.08 6.50 21.87
CA ALA A 418 18.30 5.60 21.02
C ALA A 418 19.01 4.25 20.75
N VAL A 419 20.34 4.23 20.81
CA VAL A 419 21.16 3.00 20.61
C VAL A 419 21.44 2.25 21.92
N THR A 420 21.16 2.87 23.08
CA THR A 420 21.46 2.31 24.40
C THR A 420 20.23 1.90 25.22
N GLN A 421 19.02 2.08 24.69
CA GLN A 421 17.83 1.43 25.24
C GLN A 421 17.71 0.01 24.64
N PRO A 422 17.74 -1.06 25.46
CA PRO A 422 17.55 -2.43 25.00
C PRO A 422 16.12 -2.74 24.56
#